data_AF-A0A957XT12-F1
#
_entry.id   AF-A0A957XT12-F1
#
_cell.length_a   1.000
_cell.length_b   1.000
_cell.length_c   1.000
_cell.angle_alpha   90.00
_cell.angle_beta   90.00
_cell.angle_gamma   90.00
#
_symmetry.space_group_name_H-M   'P 1'
#
loop_
_entity.id
_entity.type
_entity.pdbx_description
1 polymer ?
#
loop_
_entity_poly.entity_id
_entity_poly.type
_entity_poly.pdbx_seq_one_letter_code
_entity_poly.pdbx_strand_id
1 'polypeptide(L)' 'MSLPIALQTYTVREQMARGFERTITRVAEVGYPALEITFEIPGASMSQAEKLFGELGFQVPAAHAPLPLGDKRSAVLDF' A
#
# COMPACT_ATOMS: atom_id res chain seq x y z
N MET A 1 -2.79 -25.73 0.44
CA MET A 1 -2.52 -24.29 0.63
C MET A 1 -3.50 -23.50 -0.21
N SER A 2 -4.09 -22.43 0.33
CA SER A 2 -4.90 -21.49 -0.44
C SER A 2 -4.00 -20.58 -1.29
N LEU A 3 -4.51 -20.12 -2.43
CA LEU A 3 -3.81 -19.13 -3.25
C LEU A 3 -3.70 -17.81 -2.47
N PRO A 4 -2.56 -17.11 -2.54
CA PRO A 4 -2.38 -15.84 -1.86
C PRO A 4 -3.31 -14.77 -2.44
N ILE A 5 -3.88 -13.93 -1.58
CA ILE A 5 -4.76 -12.82 -1.96
C ILE A 5 -4.14 -11.53 -1.44
N ALA A 6 -3.98 -10.53 -2.32
CA ALA A 6 -3.55 -9.20 -1.92
C ALA A 6 -4.74 -8.36 -1.44
N LEU A 7 -4.53 -7.57 -0.38
CA LEU A 7 -5.50 -6.57 0.06
C LEU A 7 -5.23 -5.24 -0.64
N GLN A 8 -6.21 -4.70 -1.35
CA GLN A 8 -6.15 -3.31 -1.80
C GLN A 8 -6.34 -2.36 -0.60
N THR A 9 -5.29 -1.61 -0.28
CA THR A 9 -5.20 -0.66 0.85
C THR A 9 -6.32 0.38 0.89
N TYR A 10 -6.93 0.75 -0.24
CA TYR A 10 -8.12 1.63 -0.26
C TYR A 10 -9.31 1.08 0.55
N THR A 11 -9.38 -0.24 0.72
CA THR A 11 -10.39 -0.92 1.56
C THR A 11 -10.33 -0.46 3.01
N VAL A 12 -9.14 -0.12 3.52
CA VAL A 12 -8.88 0.29 4.91
C VAL A 12 -8.42 1.74 5.03
N ARG A 13 -8.76 2.58 4.03
CA ARG A 13 -8.32 3.98 3.94
C ARG A 13 -8.67 4.83 5.16
N GLU A 14 -9.82 4.60 5.79
CA GLU A 14 -10.25 5.35 6.97
C GLU A 14 -9.39 5.04 8.20
N GLN A 15 -8.95 3.79 8.32
CA GLN A 15 -8.03 3.34 9.37
C GLN A 15 -6.62 3.88 9.12
N MET A 16 -6.15 3.83 7.85
CA MET A 16 -4.85 4.42 7.47
C MET A 16 -4.80 5.92 7.77
N ALA A 17 -5.87 6.67 7.47
CA ALA A 17 -5.96 8.09 7.81
C ALA A 17 -5.87 8.38 9.33
N ARG A 18 -6.16 7.39 10.18
CA ARG A 18 -6.05 7.46 11.65
C ARG A 18 -4.77 6.81 12.19
N GLY A 19 -3.90 6.30 11.33
CA GLY A 19 -2.66 5.62 11.71
C GLY A 19 -2.28 4.54 10.70
N PHE A 20 -1.41 4.90 9.76
CA PHE A 20 -0.87 4.01 8.73
C PHE A 20 -0.21 2.76 9.33
N GLU A 21 0.81 2.93 10.18
CA GLU A 21 1.61 1.83 10.72
C GLU A 21 0.75 0.83 11.49
N ARG A 22 -0.04 1.31 12.46
CA ARG A 22 -0.98 0.49 13.24
C ARG A 22 -1.94 -0.30 12.34
N THR A 23 -2.42 0.31 11.25
CA THR A 23 -3.36 -0.34 10.33
C THR A 23 -2.67 -1.45 9.54
N ILE A 24 -1.49 -1.19 8.99
CA ILE A 24 -0.73 -2.17 8.20
C ILE A 24 -0.25 -3.34 9.06
N THR A 25 0.23 -3.09 10.28
CA THR A 25 0.56 -4.14 11.25
C THR A 25 -0.66 -5.02 11.51
N ARG A 26 -1.84 -4.43 11.69
CA ARG A 26 -3.07 -5.20 11.88
C ARG A 26 -3.45 -6.03 10.65
N VAL A 27 -3.21 -5.54 9.44
CA VAL A 27 -3.43 -6.31 8.21
C VAL A 27 -2.52 -7.54 8.15
N ALA A 28 -1.27 -7.41 8.60
CA ALA A 28 -0.33 -8.54 8.69
C ALA A 28 -0.81 -9.58 9.71
N GLU A 29 -1.26 -9.12 10.89
CA GLU A 29 -1.83 -10.00 11.94
C GLU A 29 -3.09 -10.75 11.48
N VAL A 30 -3.91 -10.15 10.60
CA VAL A 30 -5.07 -10.81 9.99
C VAL A 30 -4.65 -11.93 9.03
N GLY A 31 -3.42 -11.89 8.51
CA GLY A 31 -2.83 -12.95 7.70
C GLY A 31 -2.82 -12.68 6.19
N TYR A 32 -2.98 -11.41 5.77
CA TYR A 32 -2.77 -11.08 4.35
C TYR A 32 -1.27 -11.13 4.01
N PRO A 33 -0.86 -11.86 2.95
CA PRO A 33 0.55 -11.96 2.57
C PRO A 33 1.02 -10.84 1.62
N ALA A 34 0.07 -10.09 1.04
CA ALA A 34 0.36 -9.11 0.00
C ALA A 34 -0.60 -7.91 0.06
N LEU A 35 -0.16 -6.79 -0.51
CA LEU A 35 -0.91 -5.54 -0.59
C LEU A 35 -0.95 -5.04 -2.04
N GLU A 36 -2.10 -4.53 -2.47
CA GLU A 36 -2.17 -3.63 -3.62
C GLU A 36 -2.21 -2.20 -3.07
N ILE A 37 -1.22 -1.39 -3.41
CA ILE A 37 -1.10 -0.03 -2.88
C ILE A 37 -1.86 0.98 -3.74
N THR A 38 -2.05 2.19 -3.23
CA THR A 38 -2.59 3.32 -3.99
C THR A 38 -1.48 4.35 -4.20
N PHE A 39 -1.45 4.97 -5.38
CA PHE A 39 -0.64 6.15 -5.66
C PHE A 39 -0.95 7.23 -4.62
N GLU A 40 0.08 7.72 -3.94
CA GLU A 40 -0.02 8.51 -2.69
C GLU A 40 -0.63 7.67 -1.54
N ILE A 41 0.23 7.17 -0.63
CA ILE A 41 -0.20 6.35 0.52
C ILE A 41 -0.74 7.25 1.63
N PRO A 42 -2.02 7.13 2.02
CA PRO A 42 -2.59 7.96 3.09
C PRO A 42 -1.84 7.79 4.41
N GLY A 43 -1.27 8.89 4.91
CA GLY A 43 -0.61 8.92 6.22
C GLY A 43 0.83 8.41 6.24
N ALA A 44 1.47 8.18 5.08
CA ALA A 44 2.88 7.80 4.99
C ALA A 44 3.55 8.27 3.69
N SER A 45 4.87 8.47 3.74
CA SER A 45 5.68 8.55 2.52
C SER A 45 5.95 7.15 1.95
N MET A 46 6.32 7.07 0.66
CA MET A 46 6.70 5.80 0.04
C MET A 46 7.85 5.11 0.77
N SER A 47 8.89 5.84 1.17
CA SER A 47 10.02 5.26 1.92
C SER A 47 9.60 4.71 3.29
N GLN A 48 8.66 5.36 3.99
CA GLN A 48 8.10 4.83 5.24
C GLN A 48 7.32 3.55 5.00
N ALA A 49 6.52 3.51 3.93
CA ALA A 49 5.73 2.36 3.56
C ALA A 49 6.60 1.17 3.13
N GLU A 50 7.58 1.38 2.24
CA GLU A 50 8.55 0.37 1.81
C GLU A 50 9.27 -0.28 2.98
N LYS A 51 9.76 0.54 3.92
CA LYS A 51 10.42 0.05 5.14
C LYS A 51 9.49 -0.87 5.93
N LEU A 52 8.29 -0.40 6.26
CA LEU A 52 7.34 -1.17 7.06
C LEU A 52 6.89 -2.45 6.35
N PHE A 53 6.62 -2.38 5.05
CA PHE A 53 6.24 -3.55 4.25
C PHE A 53 7.35 -4.59 4.22
N GLY A 54 8.61 -4.16 4.08
CA GLY A 54 9.77 -5.03 4.15
C GLY A 54 9.94 -5.69 5.53
N GLU A 55 9.79 -4.93 6.60
CA GLU A 55 9.85 -5.44 7.99
C GLU A 55 8.75 -6.47 8.29
N LEU A 56 7.56 -6.30 7.71
CA LEU A 56 6.42 -7.21 7.87
C LEU A 56 6.37 -8.33 6.83
N GLY A 57 7.26 -8.35 5.84
CA GLY A 57 7.34 -9.38 4.81
C GLY A 57 6.23 -9.32 3.74
N PHE A 58 5.57 -8.18 3.57
CA PHE A 58 4.53 -8.02 2.55
C PHE A 58 5.09 -8.07 1.13
N GLN A 59 4.35 -8.68 0.21
CA GLN A 59 4.55 -8.52 -1.24
C GLN A 59 3.64 -7.40 -1.78
N VAL A 60 4.11 -6.63 -2.76
CA VAL A 60 3.32 -5.57 -3.42
C VAL A 60 3.23 -5.85 -4.92
N PRO A 61 2.36 -6.77 -5.37
CA PRO A 61 2.32 -7.21 -6.77
C PRO A 61 1.65 -6.21 -7.72
N ALA A 62 0.92 -5.22 -7.20
CA ALA A 62 0.16 -4.27 -7.99
C ALA A 62 -0.02 -2.94 -7.24
N ALA A 63 -0.37 -1.90 -8.00
CA ALA A 63 -0.74 -0.60 -7.47
C ALA A 63 -1.87 0.01 -8.31
N HIS A 64 -2.77 0.71 -7.64
CA HIS A 64 -3.68 1.65 -8.30
C HIS A 64 -3.00 3.00 -8.46
N ALA A 65 -2.69 3.36 -9.71
CA ALA A 65 -2.15 4.66 -10.07
C ALA A 65 -3.07 5.38 -11.06
N PRO A 66 -3.13 6.73 -11.03
CA PRO A 66 -3.84 7.49 -12.04
C PRO A 66 -3.13 7.38 -13.40
N LEU A 67 -3.77 7.88 -14.46
CA LEU A 67 -3.13 7.96 -15.77
C LEU A 67 -1.97 8.98 -15.72
N PRO A 68 -0.84 8.72 -16.42
CA PRO A 68 0.33 9.61 -16.43
C PRO A 68 0.10 10.81 -17.36
N LEU A 69 -0.83 11.69 -16.97
CA LEU A 69 -1.30 12.84 -17.75
C LEU A 69 -1.09 14.16 -17.00
N GLY A 70 -0.96 15.25 -17.76
CA GLY A 70 -0.83 16.61 -17.22
C GLY A 70 0.36 16.76 -16.27
N ASP A 71 0.20 17.63 -15.27
CA ASP A 71 1.27 18.00 -14.32
C ASP A 71 1.73 16.83 -13.44
N LYS A 72 0.92 15.77 -13.31
CA LYS A 72 1.26 14.57 -12.52
C LYS A 72 1.96 13.47 -13.33
N ARG A 73 2.19 13.66 -14.64
CA ARG A 73 2.76 12.62 -15.51
C ARG A 73 4.06 12.00 -14.99
N SER A 74 5.07 12.81 -14.65
CA SER A 74 6.35 12.30 -14.19
C SER A 74 6.21 11.57 -12.86
N ALA A 75 5.49 12.17 -11.90
CA ALA A 75 5.26 11.54 -10.60
C ALA A 75 4.60 10.15 -10.70
N VAL A 76 3.70 9.93 -11.66
CA VAL A 76 3.07 8.62 -11.91
C VAL A 76 4.03 7.61 -12.54
N LEU A 77 4.95 8.06 -13.40
CA LEU A 77 5.92 7.18 -14.06
C LEU A 77 7.13 6.86 -13.16
N ASP A 78 7.45 7.74 -12.23
CA ASP A 78 8.57 7.62 -11.29
C ASP A 78 8.15 6.96 -9.95
N PHE A 79 6.85 6.70 -9.77
CA PHE A 79 6.27 5.97 -8.65
C PHE A 79 6.59 4.47 -8.71
#